data_AF-A0A7X1LGT3-F1
#
_entry.id   AF-A0A7X1LGT3-F1
#
_cell.length_a   1.000
_cell.length_b   1.000
_cell.length_c   1.000
_cell.angle_alpha   90.00
_cell.angle_beta   90.00
_cell.angle_gamma   90.00
#
_symmetry.space_group_name_H-M   'P 1'
#
loop_
_entity.id
_entity.type
_entity.pdbx_description
1 polymer ?
#
loop_
_entity_poly.entity_id
_entity_poly.type
_entity_poly.pdbx_seq_one_letter_code
_entity_poly.pdbx_strand_id
1 'polypeptide(L)'
;MNTKTKPKAPTTPAHTYEKLKIDPALQGLLENKAERIFELGRRSTEQTFLIGDILNEAADVLEARTFAKWVHTRCGIAARTATGFIAVSRNLEAFRDEMIDLNISSTVLFTIAHAEPDKIRQVLKLAEEHGQVRVSDAKAILSDGQEKPRTNPYDLGGVSGLQALIALKSREGQKIFLARIQAIVGVMDAALKAKRLYKEKLQEALTLSAGTARNELRNLTQFVGSSEIRSEHKSLVMYPNGSQWARVEAVLTQLSDKDRWPKMVDLRKWLETEAVPVLSWAISKDRKAKLTSPNVGAPVDGSDDVEGRQLLEAVPSLDTSELIEVGDEFEDEAEVEDENLDEVTSPVMAV
;
A
#
# COMPACT_ATOMS: atom_id res chain seq x y z
N MET A 1 1.13 11.02 17.68
CA MET A 1 2.05 10.01 18.23
C MET A 1 1.51 8.62 17.92
N ASN A 2 1.92 8.00 16.81
CA ASN A 2 1.55 6.60 16.54
C ASN A 2 2.54 5.70 17.25
N THR A 3 2.08 5.11 18.35
CA THR A 3 2.79 4.05 19.06
C THR A 3 2.90 2.85 18.12
N LYS A 4 4.05 2.74 17.45
CA LYS A 4 4.49 1.46 16.89
C LYS A 4 4.59 0.49 18.04
N THR A 5 3.55 -0.33 18.21
CA THR A 5 3.56 -1.43 19.16
C THR A 5 4.70 -2.35 18.74
N LYS A 6 5.78 -2.34 19.52
CA LYS A 6 6.79 -3.40 19.47
C LYS A 6 6.05 -4.75 19.55
N PRO A 7 6.48 -5.79 18.82
CA PRO A 7 5.93 -7.12 19.02
C PRO A 7 6.05 -7.46 20.51
N LYS A 8 4.89 -7.68 21.14
CA LYS A 8 4.78 -8.02 22.55
C LYS A 8 5.57 -9.31 22.76
N ALA A 9 6.45 -9.33 23.76
CA ALA A 9 7.17 -10.53 24.14
C ALA A 9 6.18 -11.69 24.28
N PRO A 10 6.52 -12.91 23.81
CA PRO A 10 5.62 -14.06 23.91
C PRO A 10 5.21 -14.21 25.38
N THR A 11 3.90 -14.19 25.63
CA THR A 11 3.36 -14.52 26.94
C THR A 11 3.86 -15.91 27.30
N THR A 12 4.35 -16.10 28.52
CA THR A 12 4.91 -17.37 28.97
C THR A 12 3.94 -18.51 28.59
N PRO A 13 4.41 -19.56 27.88
CA PRO A 13 3.56 -20.59 27.29
C PRO A 13 2.53 -21.14 28.30
N ALA A 14 2.99 -21.43 29.52
CA ALA A 14 2.16 -21.92 30.63
C ALA A 14 0.93 -21.07 30.93
N HIS A 15 1.06 -19.74 30.97
CA HIS A 15 -0.06 -18.83 31.27
C HIS A 15 -1.06 -18.75 30.10
N THR A 16 -0.60 -18.97 28.86
CA THR A 16 -1.50 -19.04 27.69
C THR A 16 -2.33 -20.31 27.72
N TYR A 17 -1.73 -21.47 28.00
CA TYR A 17 -2.45 -22.75 28.03
C TYR A 17 -3.48 -22.82 29.16
N GLU A 18 -3.14 -22.31 30.35
CA GLU A 18 -4.07 -22.21 31.49
C GLU A 18 -5.28 -21.32 31.16
N LYS A 19 -5.05 -20.13 30.58
CA LYS A 19 -6.12 -19.21 30.17
C LYS A 19 -7.04 -19.80 29.09
N LEU A 20 -6.50 -20.64 28.22
CA LEU A 20 -7.24 -21.30 27.15
C LEU A 20 -7.90 -22.62 27.59
N LYS A 21 -7.71 -23.04 28.85
CA LYS A 21 -8.21 -24.32 29.39
C LYS A 21 -7.80 -25.52 28.53
N ILE A 22 -6.58 -25.50 28.02
CA ILE A 22 -6.03 -26.59 27.20
C ILE A 22 -5.53 -27.69 28.14
N ASP A 23 -5.92 -28.93 27.85
CA ASP A 23 -5.51 -30.12 28.60
C ASP A 23 -3.98 -30.15 28.76
N PRO A 24 -3.44 -30.24 29.98
CA PRO A 24 -2.02 -30.41 30.26
C PRO A 24 -1.34 -31.49 29.40
N ALA A 25 -2.04 -32.58 29.05
CA ALA A 25 -1.51 -33.63 28.20
C ALA A 25 -1.19 -33.16 26.77
N LEU A 26 -1.88 -32.13 26.27
CA LEU A 26 -1.71 -31.56 24.92
C LEU A 26 -0.72 -30.39 24.86
N GLN A 27 -0.38 -29.80 26.01
CA GLN A 27 0.45 -28.58 26.05
C GLN A 27 1.85 -28.80 25.46
N GLY A 28 2.50 -29.92 25.79
CA GLY A 28 3.83 -30.25 25.25
C GLY A 28 3.81 -30.48 23.73
N LEU A 29 2.76 -31.14 23.22
CA LEU A 29 2.56 -31.34 21.79
C LEU A 29 2.38 -29.99 21.07
N LEU A 30 1.49 -29.14 21.59
CA LEU A 30 1.20 -27.84 20.98
C LEU A 30 2.38 -26.88 21.06
N GLU A 31 3.18 -26.94 22.13
CA GLU A 31 4.38 -26.12 22.22
C GLU A 31 5.42 -26.55 21.19
N ASN A 32 5.64 -27.85 21.01
CA ASN A 32 6.53 -28.36 19.96
C ASN A 32 6.06 -27.92 18.54
N LYS A 33 4.75 -27.94 18.29
CA LYS A 33 4.18 -27.45 17.03
C LYS A 33 4.40 -25.94 16.84
N ALA A 34 4.20 -25.14 17.89
CA ALA A 34 4.42 -23.70 17.85
C ALA A 34 5.90 -23.37 17.59
N GLU A 35 6.83 -24.04 18.28
CA GLU A 35 8.27 -23.90 18.08
C GLU A 35 8.66 -24.19 16.62
N ARG A 36 8.17 -25.31 16.07
CA ARG A 36 8.44 -25.68 14.67
C ARG A 36 7.89 -24.66 13.67
N ILE A 37 6.73 -24.06 13.94
CA ILE A 37 6.19 -22.95 13.12
C ILE A 37 7.10 -21.71 13.18
N PHE A 38 7.66 -21.39 14.34
CA PHE A 38 8.60 -20.26 14.49
C PHE A 38 9.92 -20.50 13.76
N GLU A 39 10.46 -21.72 13.83
CA GLU A 39 11.72 -22.10 13.17
C GLU A 39 11.64 -22.03 11.64
N LEU A 40 10.48 -22.31 11.06
CA LEU A 40 10.29 -22.31 9.59
C LEU A 40 10.47 -20.92 8.94
N GLY A 41 10.38 -19.81 9.68
CA GLY A 41 10.86 -18.49 9.22
C GLY A 41 10.32 -18.00 7.85
N ARG A 42 11.21 -17.54 6.95
CA ARG A 42 10.86 -16.88 5.67
C ARG A 42 10.32 -17.89 4.65
N ARG A 43 8.99 -17.97 4.62
CA ARG A 43 8.11 -18.93 3.91
C ARG A 43 8.41 -19.13 2.41
N SER A 44 9.19 -20.15 2.09
CA SER A 44 9.21 -20.81 0.76
C SER A 44 7.89 -21.55 0.48
N THR A 45 7.71 -22.06 -0.74
CA THR A 45 6.57 -22.92 -1.10
C THR A 45 6.48 -24.14 -0.18
N GLU A 46 7.58 -24.87 -0.02
CA GLU A 46 7.67 -26.04 0.87
C GLU A 46 7.31 -25.69 2.32
N GLN A 47 7.84 -24.58 2.84
CA GLN A 47 7.52 -24.13 4.20
C GLN A 47 6.04 -23.73 4.36
N THR A 48 5.38 -23.28 3.29
CA THR A 48 3.94 -22.99 3.30
C THR A 48 3.13 -24.26 3.52
N PHE A 49 3.49 -25.36 2.84
CA PHE A 49 2.88 -26.68 3.05
C PHE A 49 3.16 -27.20 4.47
N LEU A 50 4.42 -27.17 4.93
CA LEU A 50 4.78 -27.65 6.27
C LEU A 50 4.07 -26.89 7.39
N ILE A 51 3.91 -25.57 7.27
CA ILE A 51 3.11 -24.79 8.22
C ILE A 51 1.64 -25.24 8.19
N GLY A 52 1.09 -25.49 7.00
CA GLY A 52 -0.25 -26.03 6.82
C GLY A 52 -0.45 -27.38 7.52
N ASP A 53 0.49 -28.32 7.34
CA ASP A 53 0.48 -29.64 7.97
C ASP A 53 0.45 -29.52 9.50
N ILE A 54 1.37 -28.74 10.07
CA ILE A 54 1.47 -28.55 11.53
C ILE A 54 0.20 -27.90 12.08
N LEU A 55 -0.34 -26.89 11.39
CA LEU A 55 -1.56 -26.21 11.81
C LEU A 55 -2.79 -27.12 11.68
N ASN A 56 -2.83 -27.99 10.68
CA ASN A 56 -3.91 -28.95 10.51
C ASN A 56 -3.93 -29.97 11.66
N GLU A 57 -2.77 -30.53 12.01
CA GLU A 57 -2.64 -31.43 13.16
C GLU A 57 -3.00 -30.76 14.50
N ALA A 58 -2.72 -29.45 14.64
CA ALA A 58 -3.13 -28.70 15.82
C ALA A 58 -4.64 -28.43 15.84
N ALA A 59 -5.26 -28.23 14.68
CA ALA A 59 -6.71 -28.06 14.55
C ALA A 59 -7.48 -29.35 14.84
N ASP A 60 -6.89 -30.53 14.58
CA ASP A 60 -7.52 -31.83 14.87
C ASP A 60 -7.66 -32.11 16.38
N VAL A 61 -6.80 -31.52 17.22
CA VAL A 61 -6.78 -31.74 18.68
C VAL A 61 -7.37 -30.59 19.49
N LEU A 62 -7.72 -29.47 18.84
CA LEU A 62 -8.27 -28.28 19.49
C LEU A 62 -9.64 -27.93 18.93
N GLU A 63 -10.58 -27.56 19.80
CA GLU A 63 -11.83 -26.93 19.37
C GLU A 63 -11.54 -25.64 18.58
N ALA A 64 -12.32 -25.36 17.53
CA ALA A 64 -12.11 -24.25 16.60
C ALA A 64 -11.85 -22.89 17.28
N ARG A 65 -12.63 -22.54 18.32
CA ARG A 65 -12.47 -21.28 19.07
C ARG A 65 -11.15 -21.24 19.85
N THR A 66 -10.74 -22.38 20.40
CA THR A 66 -9.50 -22.53 21.16
C THR A 66 -8.29 -22.51 20.23
N PHE A 67 -8.38 -23.20 19.08
CA PHE A 67 -7.39 -23.15 18.00
C PHE A 67 -7.13 -21.72 17.53
N ALA A 68 -8.19 -20.95 17.22
CA ALA A 68 -8.07 -19.58 16.75
C ALA A 68 -7.34 -18.66 17.77
N LYS A 69 -7.60 -18.84 19.06
CA LYS A 69 -6.91 -18.08 20.12
C LYS A 69 -5.48 -18.57 20.33
N TRP A 70 -5.25 -19.88 20.29
CA TRP A 70 -3.92 -20.47 20.41
C TRP A 70 -3.00 -20.03 19.27
N VAL A 71 -3.44 -20.11 18.01
CA VAL A 71 -2.63 -19.73 16.85
C VAL A 71 -2.29 -18.23 16.85
N HIS A 72 -3.22 -17.38 17.29
CA HIS A 72 -2.97 -15.95 17.44
C HIS A 72 -1.96 -15.66 18.56
N THR A 73 -2.16 -16.28 19.73
CA THR A 73 -1.39 -15.94 20.94
C THR A 73 -0.02 -16.62 20.98
N ARG A 74 0.07 -17.88 20.53
CA ARG A 74 1.31 -18.66 20.53
C ARG A 74 2.07 -18.51 19.23
N CYS A 75 1.43 -18.59 18.07
CA CYS A 75 2.15 -18.55 16.78
C CYS A 75 2.22 -17.14 16.16
N GLY A 76 1.47 -16.16 16.67
CA GLY A 76 1.43 -14.80 16.12
C GLY A 76 0.76 -14.72 14.73
N ILE A 77 -0.03 -15.72 14.35
CA ILE A 77 -0.71 -15.81 13.05
C ILE A 77 -2.20 -15.54 13.25
N ALA A 78 -2.81 -14.71 12.39
CA ALA A 78 -4.24 -14.47 12.41
C ALA A 78 -5.01 -15.76 12.04
N ALA A 79 -6.15 -16.02 12.70
CA ALA A 79 -6.92 -17.24 12.50
C ALA A 79 -7.27 -17.50 11.02
N ARG A 80 -7.73 -16.47 10.28
CA ARG A 80 -8.00 -16.58 8.84
C ARG A 80 -6.77 -17.01 8.03
N THR A 81 -5.59 -16.49 8.37
CA THR A 81 -4.34 -16.87 7.71
C THR A 81 -3.95 -18.31 8.03
N ALA A 82 -4.18 -18.76 9.26
CA ALA A 82 -3.96 -20.16 9.65
C ALA A 82 -4.87 -21.12 8.86
N THR A 83 -6.16 -20.79 8.70
CA THR A 83 -7.08 -21.54 7.84
C THR A 83 -6.59 -21.58 6.39
N GLY A 84 -6.03 -20.48 5.88
CA GLY A 84 -5.44 -20.45 4.55
C GLY A 84 -4.26 -21.43 4.38
N PHE A 85 -3.38 -21.53 5.39
CA PHE A 85 -2.28 -22.51 5.36
C PHE A 85 -2.79 -23.94 5.38
N ILE A 86 -3.79 -24.23 6.22
CA ILE A 86 -4.43 -25.54 6.29
C ILE A 86 -5.09 -25.89 4.95
N ALA A 87 -5.78 -24.95 4.31
CA ALA A 87 -6.40 -25.18 3.02
C ALA A 87 -5.36 -25.47 1.93
N VAL A 88 -4.21 -24.77 1.95
CA VAL A 88 -3.11 -25.04 1.03
C VAL A 88 -2.59 -26.46 1.20
N SER A 89 -2.28 -26.91 2.41
CA SER A 89 -1.76 -28.26 2.61
C SER A 89 -2.79 -29.33 2.28
N ARG A 90 -4.03 -29.19 2.73
CA ARG A 90 -5.07 -30.21 2.51
C ARG A 90 -5.50 -30.32 1.05
N ASN A 91 -5.75 -29.19 0.38
CA ASN A 91 -6.41 -29.20 -0.91
C ASN A 91 -5.42 -29.26 -2.07
N LEU A 92 -4.17 -28.81 -1.87
CA LEU A 92 -3.14 -28.81 -2.91
C LEU A 92 -2.13 -29.95 -2.77
N GLU A 93 -2.33 -30.90 -1.84
CA GLU A 93 -1.39 -32.00 -1.58
C GLU A 93 -1.05 -32.80 -2.84
N ALA A 94 -2.05 -33.06 -3.69
CA ALA A 94 -1.88 -33.79 -4.94
C ALA A 94 -0.95 -33.09 -5.95
N PHE A 95 -0.67 -31.80 -5.76
CA PHE A 95 0.17 -30.96 -6.62
C PHE A 95 1.41 -30.43 -5.89
N ARG A 96 1.67 -30.89 -4.66
CA ARG A 96 2.66 -30.32 -3.77
C ARG A 96 4.06 -30.29 -4.37
N ASP A 97 4.54 -31.42 -4.87
CA ASP A 97 5.89 -31.54 -5.42
C ASP A 97 6.10 -30.60 -6.62
N GLU A 98 5.13 -30.58 -7.54
CA GLU A 98 5.15 -29.69 -8.72
C GLU A 98 5.14 -28.20 -8.32
N MET A 99 4.37 -27.83 -7.30
CA MET A 99 4.34 -26.45 -6.78
C MET A 99 5.65 -26.04 -6.11
N ILE A 100 6.33 -26.98 -5.44
CA ILE A 100 7.64 -26.76 -4.81
C ILE A 100 8.71 -26.58 -5.90
N ASP A 101 8.72 -27.43 -6.92
CA ASP A 101 9.66 -27.35 -8.03
C ASP A 101 9.50 -26.05 -8.83
N LEU A 102 8.25 -25.62 -9.05
CA LEU A 102 7.92 -24.36 -9.72
C LEU A 102 8.03 -23.12 -8.80
N ASN A 103 8.37 -23.31 -7.52
CA ASN A 103 8.53 -22.25 -6.51
C ASN A 103 7.33 -21.29 -6.48
N ILE A 104 6.11 -21.83 -6.49
CA ILE A 104 4.87 -21.04 -6.50
C ILE A 104 4.76 -20.24 -5.21
N SER A 105 4.59 -18.92 -5.34
CA SER A 105 4.50 -18.03 -4.17
C SER A 105 3.31 -18.36 -3.26
N SER A 106 3.49 -18.20 -1.94
CA SER A 106 2.43 -18.43 -0.94
C SER A 106 1.14 -17.65 -1.21
N THR A 107 1.22 -16.45 -1.78
CA THR A 107 0.03 -15.67 -2.14
C THR A 107 -0.77 -16.29 -3.30
N VAL A 108 -0.08 -16.92 -4.26
CA VAL A 108 -0.75 -17.68 -5.34
C VAL A 108 -1.34 -18.96 -4.77
N LEU A 109 -0.61 -19.69 -3.92
CA LEU A 109 -1.12 -20.89 -3.23
C LEU A 109 -2.43 -20.59 -2.49
N PHE A 110 -2.49 -19.51 -1.69
CA PHE A 110 -3.73 -19.11 -1.02
C PHE A 110 -4.87 -18.76 -1.98
N THR A 111 -4.55 -18.27 -3.17
CA THR A 111 -5.55 -17.91 -4.18
C THR A 111 -6.17 -19.15 -4.82
N ILE A 112 -5.36 -20.19 -5.07
CA ILE A 112 -5.80 -21.41 -5.76
C ILE A 112 -6.23 -22.54 -4.81
N ALA A 113 -6.06 -22.39 -3.49
CA ALA A 113 -6.33 -23.43 -2.50
C ALA A 113 -7.76 -24.01 -2.50
N HIS A 114 -8.73 -23.29 -3.05
CA HIS A 114 -10.13 -23.74 -3.17
C HIS A 114 -10.58 -23.87 -4.63
N ALA A 115 -9.64 -23.80 -5.58
CA ALA A 115 -9.94 -23.94 -7.00
C ALA A 115 -10.14 -25.40 -7.38
N GLU A 116 -10.87 -25.63 -8.47
CA GLU A 116 -11.00 -26.96 -9.04
C GLU A 116 -9.65 -27.50 -9.56
N PRO A 117 -9.40 -28.82 -9.51
CA PRO A 117 -8.15 -29.43 -9.97
C PRO A 117 -7.72 -29.02 -11.39
N ASP A 118 -8.67 -28.86 -12.30
CA ASP A 118 -8.38 -28.45 -13.69
C ASP A 118 -7.86 -27.01 -13.77
N LYS A 119 -8.35 -26.13 -12.90
CA LYS A 119 -7.86 -24.75 -12.78
C LYS A 119 -6.48 -24.69 -12.15
N ILE A 120 -6.23 -25.54 -11.16
CA ILE A 120 -4.90 -25.67 -10.55
C ILE A 120 -3.88 -26.10 -11.61
N ARG A 121 -4.20 -27.11 -12.43
CA ARG A 121 -3.33 -27.55 -13.54
C ARG A 121 -3.05 -26.45 -14.57
N GLN A 122 -4.04 -25.62 -14.89
CA GLN A 122 -3.83 -24.47 -15.77
C GLN A 122 -2.86 -23.44 -15.18
N VAL A 123 -2.93 -23.21 -13.86
CA VAL A 123 -1.99 -22.33 -13.14
C VAL A 123 -0.57 -22.91 -13.15
N LEU A 124 -0.41 -24.22 -12.94
CA LEU A 124 0.90 -24.89 -12.94
C LEU A 124 1.53 -24.87 -14.34
N LYS A 125 0.75 -25.14 -15.38
CA LYS A 125 1.20 -25.03 -16.76
C LYS A 125 1.70 -23.62 -17.10
N LEU A 126 0.99 -22.58 -16.66
CA LEU A 126 1.42 -21.19 -16.84
C LEU A 126 2.75 -20.92 -16.10
N ALA A 127 2.94 -21.49 -14.92
CA ALA A 127 4.18 -21.38 -14.16
C ALA A 127 5.35 -22.08 -14.86
N GLU A 128 5.13 -23.24 -15.46
CA GLU A 128 6.14 -23.97 -16.24
C GLU A 128 6.57 -23.15 -17.48
N GLU A 129 5.62 -22.55 -18.18
CA GLU A 129 5.88 -21.79 -19.41
C GLU A 129 6.59 -20.44 -19.15
N HIS A 130 6.29 -19.78 -18.02
CA HIS A 130 6.74 -18.40 -17.74
C HIS A 130 7.64 -18.25 -16.51
N GLY A 131 7.88 -19.33 -15.77
CA GLY A 131 8.72 -19.40 -14.57
C GLY A 131 8.10 -18.84 -13.29
N GLN A 132 7.30 -17.77 -13.35
CA GLN A 132 6.58 -17.23 -12.19
C GLN A 132 5.15 -16.83 -12.54
N VAL A 133 4.21 -17.24 -11.69
CA VAL A 133 2.80 -16.85 -11.79
C VAL A 133 2.50 -15.73 -10.81
N ARG A 134 1.80 -14.68 -11.27
CA ARG A 134 1.27 -13.64 -10.40
C ARG A 134 -0.14 -13.99 -9.93
N VAL A 135 -0.54 -13.42 -8.80
CA VAL A 135 -1.91 -13.55 -8.27
C VAL A 135 -2.96 -13.08 -9.28
N SER A 136 -2.65 -12.08 -10.11
CA SER A 136 -3.53 -11.63 -11.20
C SER A 136 -3.81 -12.73 -12.22
N ASP A 137 -2.78 -13.50 -12.57
CA ASP A 137 -2.84 -14.49 -13.64
C ASP A 137 -3.57 -15.74 -13.13
N ALA A 138 -3.29 -16.14 -11.89
CA ALA A 138 -4.08 -17.15 -11.19
C ALA A 138 -5.56 -16.76 -11.14
N LYS A 139 -5.90 -15.53 -10.70
CA LYS A 139 -7.29 -15.05 -10.67
C LYS A 139 -7.96 -15.06 -12.04
N ALA A 140 -7.24 -14.70 -13.11
CA ALA A 140 -7.78 -14.75 -14.46
C ALA A 140 -8.13 -16.19 -14.89
N ILE A 141 -7.28 -17.16 -14.53
CA ILE A 141 -7.53 -18.60 -14.79
C ILE A 141 -8.74 -19.10 -13.99
N LEU A 142 -8.83 -18.77 -12.69
CA LEU A 142 -9.96 -19.15 -11.83
C LEU A 142 -11.30 -18.62 -12.36
N SER A 143 -11.32 -17.44 -12.98
CA SER A 143 -12.55 -16.83 -13.51
C SER A 143 -12.89 -17.26 -14.96
N ASP A 144 -12.36 -18.37 -15.48
CA ASP A 144 -12.56 -18.81 -16.87
C ASP A 144 -12.17 -17.78 -17.95
N GLY A 145 -11.27 -16.84 -17.63
CA GLY A 145 -11.00 -15.71 -18.50
C GLY A 145 -12.15 -14.71 -18.63
N GLN A 146 -13.26 -14.89 -17.90
CA GLN A 146 -14.24 -13.84 -17.64
C GLN A 146 -13.63 -12.85 -16.66
N GLU A 147 -12.83 -11.92 -17.20
CA GLU A 147 -12.59 -10.67 -16.52
C GLU A 147 -13.97 -10.04 -16.28
N LYS A 148 -14.39 -9.90 -15.01
CA LYS A 148 -15.54 -9.04 -14.68
C LYS A 148 -15.34 -7.75 -15.47
N PRO A 149 -16.34 -7.28 -16.24
CA PRO A 149 -16.17 -6.12 -17.08
C PRO A 149 -15.58 -5.01 -16.22
N ARG A 150 -14.41 -4.51 -16.61
CA ARG A 150 -13.74 -3.42 -15.89
C ARG A 150 -14.64 -2.21 -16.02
N THR A 151 -15.54 -2.02 -15.05
CA THR A 151 -16.38 -0.84 -14.99
C THR A 151 -15.44 0.35 -14.95
N ASN A 152 -15.60 1.23 -15.92
CA ASN A 152 -14.81 2.43 -16.04
C ASN A 152 -14.95 3.23 -14.72
N PRO A 153 -13.86 3.54 -14.00
CA PRO A 153 -13.94 4.23 -12.71
C PRO A 153 -14.66 5.57 -12.77
N TYR A 154 -14.73 6.21 -13.95
CA TYR A 154 -15.48 7.46 -14.17
C TYR A 154 -17.00 7.28 -14.24
N ASP A 155 -17.47 6.05 -14.46
CA ASP A 155 -18.89 5.71 -14.56
C ASP A 155 -19.45 5.14 -13.24
N LEU A 156 -18.59 5.01 -12.22
CA LEU A 156 -18.99 4.59 -10.87
C LEU A 156 -19.40 5.81 -10.03
N GLY A 157 -20.62 5.78 -9.49
CA GLY A 157 -21.11 6.78 -8.54
C GLY A 157 -20.78 6.46 -7.08
N GLY A 158 -21.15 7.39 -6.19
CA GLY A 158 -21.07 7.22 -4.74
C GLY A 158 -19.65 7.14 -4.18
N VAL A 159 -19.55 6.73 -2.90
CA VAL A 159 -18.28 6.64 -2.17
C VAL A 159 -17.32 5.66 -2.84
N SER A 160 -17.83 4.53 -3.34
CA SER A 160 -17.04 3.52 -4.06
C SER A 160 -16.42 4.07 -5.35
N GLY A 161 -17.20 4.80 -6.17
CA GLY A 161 -16.69 5.46 -7.36
C GLY A 161 -15.65 6.53 -7.06
N LEU A 162 -15.89 7.36 -6.04
CA LEU A 162 -14.91 8.34 -5.57
C LEU A 162 -13.60 7.68 -5.12
N GLN A 163 -13.69 6.58 -4.36
CA GLN A 163 -12.51 5.81 -3.93
C GLN A 163 -11.76 5.21 -5.13
N ALA A 164 -12.48 4.72 -6.15
CA ALA A 164 -11.89 4.21 -7.38
C ALA A 164 -11.13 5.32 -8.15
N LEU A 165 -11.70 6.52 -8.23
CA LEU A 165 -11.05 7.68 -8.86
C LEU A 165 -9.83 8.17 -8.07
N ILE A 166 -9.90 8.18 -6.73
CA ILE A 166 -8.75 8.49 -5.86
C ILE A 166 -7.62 7.48 -6.11
N ALA A 167 -7.94 6.18 -6.11
CA ALA A 167 -6.96 5.13 -6.34
C ALA A 167 -6.33 5.24 -7.74
N LEU A 168 -7.14 5.53 -8.77
CA LEU A 168 -6.67 5.75 -10.13
C LEU A 168 -5.74 6.97 -10.20
N LYS A 169 -6.16 8.10 -9.63
CA LYS A 169 -5.37 9.34 -9.56
C LYS A 169 -4.04 9.12 -8.86
N SER A 170 -4.05 8.47 -7.69
CA SER A 170 -2.83 8.19 -6.95
C SER A 170 -1.88 7.29 -7.74
N ARG A 171 -2.38 6.19 -8.33
CA ARG A 171 -1.54 5.24 -9.07
C ARG A 171 -0.96 5.83 -10.35
N GLU A 172 -1.80 6.38 -11.22
CA GLU A 172 -1.36 6.91 -12.52
C GLU A 172 -0.64 8.24 -12.35
N GLY A 173 -1.17 9.13 -11.51
CA GLY A 173 -0.56 10.43 -11.26
C GLY A 173 0.84 10.31 -10.64
N GLN A 174 1.05 9.41 -9.69
CA GLN A 174 2.40 9.15 -9.15
C GLN A 174 3.36 8.65 -10.24
N LYS A 175 2.92 7.71 -11.08
CA LYS A 175 3.75 7.18 -12.17
C LYS A 175 4.16 8.26 -13.16
N ILE A 176 3.19 9.10 -13.59
CA ILE A 176 3.43 10.21 -14.51
C ILE A 176 4.40 11.23 -13.90
N PHE A 177 4.15 11.64 -12.66
CA PHE A 177 5.01 12.58 -11.94
C PHE A 177 6.46 12.08 -11.85
N LEU A 178 6.67 10.84 -11.39
CA LEU A 178 8.01 10.27 -11.24
C LEU A 178 8.76 10.16 -12.58
N ALA A 179 8.06 9.72 -13.63
CA ALA A 179 8.65 9.66 -14.98
C ALA A 179 9.05 11.06 -15.48
N ARG A 180 8.25 12.09 -15.20
CA ARG A 180 8.53 13.47 -15.58
C ARG A 180 9.73 14.03 -14.84
N ILE A 181 9.83 13.82 -13.52
CA ILE A 181 11.00 14.23 -12.74
C ILE A 181 12.27 13.52 -13.26
N GLN A 182 12.18 12.22 -13.56
CA GLN A 182 13.29 11.48 -14.12
C GLN A 182 13.76 12.05 -15.47
N ALA A 183 12.83 12.43 -16.35
CA ALA A 183 13.16 13.09 -17.62
C ALA A 183 13.83 14.46 -17.40
N ILE A 184 13.31 15.28 -16.47
CA ILE A 184 13.90 16.59 -16.12
C ILE A 184 15.33 16.42 -15.61
N VAL A 185 15.56 15.48 -14.68
CA VAL A 185 16.90 15.16 -14.16
C VAL A 185 17.82 14.71 -15.30
N GLY A 186 17.36 13.83 -16.19
CA GLY A 186 18.15 13.37 -17.33
C GLY A 186 18.60 14.49 -18.26
N VAL A 187 17.74 15.47 -18.53
CA VAL A 187 18.09 16.66 -19.34
C VAL A 187 19.14 17.53 -18.63
N MET A 188 19.00 17.75 -17.32
CA MET A 188 19.99 18.50 -16.54
C MET A 188 21.35 17.79 -16.50
N ASP A 189 21.37 16.48 -16.27
CA ASP A 189 22.60 15.67 -16.27
C ASP A 189 23.31 15.69 -17.62
N ALA A 190 22.56 15.60 -18.72
CA ALA A 190 23.11 15.71 -20.07
C ALA A 190 23.73 17.10 -20.30
N ALA A 191 23.08 18.17 -19.84
CA ALA A 191 23.59 19.52 -19.92
C ALA A 191 24.86 19.74 -19.07
N LEU A 192 24.94 19.10 -17.89
CA LEU A 192 26.12 19.16 -17.02
C LEU A 192 27.32 18.42 -17.62
N LYS A 193 27.09 17.29 -18.30
CA LYS A 193 28.13 16.51 -19.01
C LYS A 193 28.62 17.18 -20.30
N ALA A 194 27.83 18.09 -20.89
CA ALA A 194 28.22 18.80 -22.08
C ALA A 194 29.39 19.78 -21.81
N LYS A 195 30.30 19.91 -22.78
CA LYS A 195 31.46 20.82 -22.71
C LYS A 195 31.06 22.29 -22.44
N ARG A 196 29.90 22.71 -22.96
CA ARG A 196 29.37 24.06 -22.77
C ARG A 196 27.90 23.99 -22.36
N LEU A 197 27.55 24.77 -21.35
CA LEU A 197 26.19 24.93 -20.86
C LEU A 197 25.53 26.12 -21.57
N TYR A 198 24.35 25.89 -22.15
CA TYR A 198 23.55 26.91 -22.85
C TYR A 198 22.25 27.13 -22.07
N LYS A 199 22.13 28.26 -21.36
CA LYS A 199 20.98 28.53 -20.48
C LYS A 199 19.67 28.60 -21.23
N GLU A 200 19.63 29.31 -22.35
CA GLU A 200 18.41 29.55 -23.12
C GLU A 200 17.85 28.23 -23.65
N LYS A 201 18.71 27.36 -24.19
CA LYS A 201 18.32 26.02 -24.65
C LYS A 201 17.83 25.13 -23.51
N LEU A 202 18.49 25.20 -22.35
CA LEU A 202 18.09 24.41 -21.19
C LEU A 202 16.75 24.89 -20.61
N GLN A 203 16.52 26.21 -20.59
CA GLN A 203 15.24 26.81 -20.22
C GLN A 203 14.13 26.35 -21.16
N GLU A 204 14.32 26.46 -22.48
CA GLU A 204 13.35 26.00 -23.47
C GLU A 204 12.98 24.52 -23.29
N ALA A 205 13.95 23.67 -22.98
CA ALA A 205 13.71 22.24 -22.76
C ALA A 205 12.97 21.93 -21.45
N LEU A 206 13.16 22.73 -20.40
CA LEU A 206 12.72 22.38 -19.04
C LEU A 206 11.51 23.17 -18.53
N THR A 207 11.30 24.42 -18.95
CA THR A 207 10.31 25.32 -18.35
C THR A 207 8.91 24.71 -18.32
N LEU A 208 8.42 24.20 -19.46
CA LEU A 208 7.08 23.59 -19.53
C LEU A 208 7.00 22.32 -18.66
N SER A 209 7.96 21.40 -18.84
CA SER A 209 7.99 20.13 -18.10
C SER A 209 8.07 20.33 -16.59
N ALA A 210 8.85 21.30 -16.12
CA ALA A 210 8.96 21.64 -14.70
C ALA A 210 7.66 22.26 -14.16
N GLY A 211 7.00 23.13 -14.93
CA GLY A 211 5.70 23.69 -14.56
C GLY A 211 4.62 22.61 -14.46
N THR A 212 4.59 21.68 -15.41
CA THR A 212 3.68 20.52 -15.35
C THR A 212 3.98 19.62 -14.16
N ALA A 213 5.25 19.29 -13.91
CA ALA A 213 5.66 18.48 -12.75
C ALA A 213 5.27 19.13 -11.43
N ARG A 214 5.39 20.46 -11.34
CA ARG A 214 4.95 21.23 -10.17
C ARG A 214 3.45 21.07 -9.95
N ASN A 215 2.64 21.23 -10.99
CA ASN A 215 1.19 21.11 -10.88
C ASN A 215 0.75 19.68 -10.55
N GLU A 216 1.41 18.67 -11.13
CA GLU A 216 1.19 17.25 -10.80
C GLU A 216 1.50 16.98 -9.32
N LEU A 217 2.64 17.46 -8.82
CA LEU A 217 3.01 17.32 -7.40
C LEU A 217 1.93 17.92 -6.50
N ARG A 218 1.56 19.18 -6.74
CA ARG A 218 0.54 19.90 -5.97
C ARG A 218 -0.81 19.18 -5.99
N ASN A 219 -1.23 18.68 -7.15
CA ASN A 219 -2.49 17.96 -7.29
C ASN A 219 -2.51 16.63 -6.52
N LEU A 220 -1.35 15.96 -6.39
CA LEU A 220 -1.23 14.69 -5.69
C LEU A 220 -1.16 14.82 -4.16
N THR A 221 -0.58 15.90 -3.65
CA THR A 221 -0.15 15.96 -2.24
C THR A 221 -0.70 17.15 -1.45
N GLN A 222 -1.19 18.20 -2.10
CA GLN A 222 -1.71 19.38 -1.41
C GLN A 222 -3.24 19.33 -1.35
N PHE A 223 -3.76 19.59 -0.17
CA PHE A 223 -5.19 19.77 0.05
C PHE A 223 -5.63 21.17 -0.34
N VAL A 224 -6.91 21.34 -0.67
CA VAL A 224 -7.54 22.65 -0.78
C VAL A 224 -7.83 23.15 0.63
N GLY A 225 -7.47 24.38 0.95
CA GLY A 225 -7.75 25.03 2.22
C GLY A 225 -7.62 26.55 2.13
N SER A 226 -7.89 27.24 3.23
CA SER A 226 -7.48 28.64 3.37
C SER A 226 -6.03 28.68 3.87
N SER A 227 -5.22 29.55 3.26
CA SER A 227 -3.95 29.90 3.89
C SER A 227 -4.25 30.97 4.93
N GLU A 228 -3.66 30.88 6.12
CA GLU A 228 -3.78 31.91 7.17
C GLU A 228 -3.43 33.33 6.67
N ILE A 229 -2.66 33.42 5.59
CA ILE A 229 -2.20 34.67 4.97
C ILE A 229 -3.23 35.25 3.99
N ARG A 230 -4.18 34.44 3.48
CA ARG A 230 -5.17 34.86 2.46
C ARG A 230 -6.50 34.14 2.70
N SER A 231 -7.26 34.64 3.68
CA SER A 231 -8.60 34.14 4.04
C SER A 231 -9.64 34.25 2.92
N GLU A 232 -9.39 35.06 1.88
CA GLU A 232 -10.36 35.36 0.81
C GLU A 232 -10.18 34.50 -0.45
N HIS A 233 -9.15 33.64 -0.52
CA HIS A 233 -8.91 32.78 -1.67
C HIS A 233 -8.68 31.33 -1.25
N LYS A 234 -9.49 30.42 -1.80
CA LYS A 234 -9.22 28.97 -1.74
C LYS A 234 -7.85 28.73 -2.36
N SER A 235 -6.88 28.34 -1.54
CA SER A 235 -5.52 28.04 -1.95
C SER A 235 -5.24 26.57 -1.72
N LEU A 236 -4.18 26.08 -2.36
CA LEU A 236 -3.60 24.82 -1.91
C LEU A 236 -2.83 25.06 -0.61
N VAL A 237 -2.98 24.15 0.34
CA VAL A 237 -2.23 24.16 1.60
C VAL A 237 -0.77 23.94 1.25
N MET A 238 0.06 24.92 1.61
CA MET A 238 1.50 24.86 1.35
C MET A 238 2.13 23.73 2.15
N TYR A 239 3.24 23.19 1.63
CA TYR A 239 4.05 22.29 2.43
C TYR A 239 4.57 23.01 3.69
N PRO A 240 4.73 22.29 4.82
CA PRO A 240 5.37 22.86 6.00
C PRO A 240 6.73 23.47 5.65
N ASN A 241 7.00 24.65 6.22
CA ASN A 241 8.24 25.38 6.01
C ASN A 241 9.45 24.49 6.35
N GLY A 242 10.47 24.52 5.50
CA GLY A 242 11.69 23.72 5.67
C GLY A 242 11.55 22.22 5.34
N SER A 243 10.36 21.74 4.97
CA SER A 243 10.21 20.34 4.53
C SER A 243 10.95 20.08 3.21
N GLN A 244 11.42 18.85 3.01
CA GLN A 244 12.14 18.50 1.77
C GLN A 244 11.22 18.58 0.54
N TRP A 245 9.92 18.30 0.69
CA TRP A 245 8.94 18.47 -0.39
C TRP A 245 8.68 19.94 -0.74
N ALA A 246 8.76 20.86 0.23
CA ALA A 246 8.77 22.30 -0.06
C ALA A 246 9.97 22.69 -0.94
N ARG A 247 11.16 22.10 -0.70
CA ARG A 247 12.34 22.33 -1.55
C ARG A 247 12.15 21.79 -2.97
N VAL A 248 11.53 20.62 -3.13
CA VAL A 248 11.19 20.08 -4.45
C VAL A 248 10.26 21.05 -5.19
N GLU A 249 9.20 21.54 -4.53
CA GLU A 249 8.31 22.54 -5.14
C GLU A 249 9.05 23.83 -5.50
N ALA A 250 9.98 24.30 -4.65
CA ALA A 250 10.78 25.50 -4.91
C ALA A 250 11.67 25.35 -6.15
N VAL A 251 12.38 24.22 -6.28
CA VAL A 251 13.21 23.93 -7.46
C VAL A 251 12.36 23.85 -8.73
N LEU A 252 11.20 23.17 -8.68
CA LEU A 252 10.29 23.10 -9.83
C LEU A 252 9.72 24.46 -10.19
N THR A 253 9.40 25.29 -9.20
CA THR A 253 8.96 26.68 -9.41
C THR A 253 10.04 27.49 -10.12
N GLN A 254 11.28 27.39 -9.66
CA GLN A 254 12.41 28.09 -10.26
C GLN A 254 12.69 27.61 -11.69
N LEU A 255 12.63 26.31 -11.95
CA LEU A 255 12.79 25.74 -13.30
C LEU A 255 11.66 26.18 -14.25
N SER A 256 10.43 26.32 -13.74
CA SER A 256 9.23 26.67 -14.51
C SER A 256 9.10 28.14 -14.91
N ASP A 257 9.97 29.01 -14.39
CA ASP A 257 9.92 30.45 -14.61
C ASP A 257 11.30 30.95 -15.03
N LYS A 258 11.44 31.30 -16.32
CA LYS A 258 12.74 31.67 -16.91
C LYS A 258 13.43 32.82 -16.18
N ASP A 259 12.66 33.72 -15.57
CA ASP A 259 13.18 34.91 -14.87
C ASP A 259 13.78 34.56 -13.50
N ARG A 260 13.40 33.43 -12.92
CA ARG A 260 13.93 32.94 -11.63
C ARG A 260 15.22 32.15 -11.75
N TRP A 261 15.67 31.86 -12.97
CA TRP A 261 16.89 31.08 -13.17
C TRP A 261 18.12 31.84 -12.71
N PRO A 262 19.11 31.16 -12.11
CA PRO A 262 20.38 31.78 -11.76
C PRO A 262 21.06 32.45 -12.96
N LYS A 263 21.97 33.39 -12.67
CA LYS A 263 22.86 33.94 -13.70
C LYS A 263 23.77 32.85 -14.26
N MET A 264 24.29 33.05 -15.46
CA MET A 264 25.16 32.07 -16.13
C MET A 264 26.34 31.60 -15.28
N VAL A 265 26.92 32.50 -14.50
CA VAL A 265 28.07 32.23 -13.61
C VAL A 265 27.72 31.24 -12.49
N ASP A 266 26.48 31.25 -12.00
CA ASP A 266 26.02 30.41 -10.88
C ASP A 266 25.24 29.18 -11.35
N LEU A 267 24.79 29.16 -12.62
CA LEU A 267 23.88 28.15 -13.14
C LEU A 267 24.42 26.73 -12.99
N ARG A 268 25.67 26.49 -13.38
CA ARG A 268 26.28 25.16 -13.25
C ARG A 268 26.35 24.71 -11.79
N LYS A 269 26.82 25.59 -10.91
CA LYS A 269 26.92 25.31 -9.48
C LYS A 269 25.54 24.97 -8.89
N TRP A 270 24.53 25.77 -9.19
CA TRP A 270 23.16 25.55 -8.72
C TRP A 270 22.58 24.21 -9.22
N LEU A 271 22.80 23.85 -10.49
CA LEU A 271 22.38 22.56 -11.02
C LEU A 271 23.03 21.39 -10.26
N GLU A 272 24.34 21.47 -10.03
CA GLU A 272 25.14 20.42 -9.38
C GLU A 272 24.84 20.29 -7.87
N THR A 273 24.65 21.42 -7.17
CA THR A 273 24.53 21.41 -5.70
C THR A 273 23.08 21.41 -5.19
N GLU A 274 22.12 21.79 -6.02
CA GLU A 274 20.72 21.94 -5.59
C GLU A 274 19.73 21.27 -6.53
N ALA A 275 19.62 21.72 -7.78
CA ALA A 275 18.51 21.28 -8.63
C ALA A 275 18.53 19.76 -8.91
N VAL A 276 19.66 19.22 -9.35
CA VAL A 276 19.81 17.78 -9.62
C VAL A 276 19.67 16.95 -8.34
N PRO A 277 20.38 17.27 -7.22
CA PRO A 277 20.22 16.52 -5.97
C PRO A 277 18.78 16.52 -5.42
N VAL A 278 18.10 17.66 -5.40
CA VAL A 278 16.71 17.79 -4.91
C VAL A 278 15.76 16.92 -5.72
N LEU A 279 15.83 16.99 -7.05
CA LEU A 279 14.94 16.22 -7.91
C LEU A 279 15.30 14.73 -7.94
N SER A 280 16.57 14.38 -7.84
CA SER A 280 17.02 12.98 -7.71
C SER A 280 16.54 12.35 -6.40
N TRP A 281 16.50 13.12 -5.31
CA TRP A 281 15.92 12.67 -4.05
C TRP A 281 14.42 12.35 -4.18
N ALA A 282 13.66 13.16 -4.90
CA ALA A 282 12.23 12.96 -5.08
C ALA A 282 11.88 11.64 -5.80
N ILE A 283 12.80 11.12 -6.62
CA ILE A 283 12.65 9.84 -7.34
C ILE A 283 13.46 8.69 -6.70
N SER A 284 14.07 8.92 -5.54
CA SER A 284 14.88 7.92 -4.85
C SER A 284 14.01 6.75 -4.37
N LYS A 285 14.52 5.53 -4.56
CA LYS A 285 13.92 4.30 -4.00
C LYS A 285 14.31 4.08 -2.54
N ASP A 286 15.30 4.80 -2.02
CA ASP A 286 15.72 4.71 -0.63
C ASP A 286 14.83 5.58 0.28
N ARG A 287 14.06 4.92 1.15
CA ARG A 287 13.19 5.57 2.14
C ARG A 287 13.96 6.40 3.17
N LYS A 288 15.28 6.22 3.31
CA LYS A 288 16.14 6.97 4.23
C LYS A 288 16.99 8.04 3.53
N ALA A 289 16.80 8.26 2.23
CA ALA A 289 17.55 9.28 1.51
C ALA A 289 17.37 10.65 2.19
N LYS A 290 18.47 11.29 2.56
CA LYS A 290 18.49 12.65 3.13
C LYS A 290 19.19 13.58 2.17
N LEU A 291 18.58 14.73 1.91
CA LEU A 291 19.27 15.80 1.20
C LEU A 291 20.37 16.38 2.10
N THR A 292 21.62 16.23 1.69
CA THR A 292 22.81 16.69 2.43
C THR A 292 23.41 17.91 1.73
N SER A 293 22.69 19.05 1.75
CA SER A 293 23.22 20.36 1.32
C SER A 293 22.37 21.51 1.89
N PRO A 294 23.00 22.67 2.20
CA PRO A 294 22.57 23.55 3.28
C PRO A 294 21.31 24.35 2.95
N ASN A 295 20.52 24.55 4.01
CA ASN A 295 19.35 25.40 4.07
C ASN A 295 19.77 26.87 3.89
N VAL A 296 19.46 27.50 2.75
CA VAL A 296 19.49 28.97 2.65
C VAL A 296 18.10 29.47 3.00
N GLY A 297 17.85 29.49 4.31
CA GLY A 297 16.67 30.07 4.95
C GLY A 297 16.99 30.14 6.44
N ALA A 298 17.27 31.34 6.93
CA ALA A 298 17.63 31.61 8.32
C ALA A 298 16.61 30.98 9.30
N PRO A 299 17.04 30.53 10.49
CA PRO A 299 16.12 30.08 11.51
C PRO A 299 15.31 31.29 11.98
N VAL A 300 13.99 31.25 11.80
CA VAL A 300 13.13 32.05 12.66
C VAL A 300 13.10 31.31 13.98
N ASP A 301 13.59 32.00 15.00
CA ASP A 301 13.70 31.54 16.37
C ASP A 301 12.33 31.12 16.93
N GLY A 302 12.36 30.14 17.83
CA GLY A 302 11.22 29.28 18.14
C GLY A 302 9.95 29.98 18.63
N SER A 303 8.82 29.48 18.15
CA SER A 303 7.53 29.47 18.85
C SER A 303 6.63 28.42 18.19
N ASP A 304 6.44 27.28 18.86
CA ASP A 304 5.26 26.40 18.83
C ASP A 304 4.57 25.92 17.52
N ASP A 305 5.21 25.93 16.35
CA ASP A 305 4.58 25.44 15.10
C ASP A 305 4.65 23.91 14.87
N VAL A 306 4.59 23.09 15.93
CA VAL A 306 4.40 21.62 15.79
C VAL A 306 2.91 21.23 15.83
N GLU A 307 2.02 22.17 16.11
CA GLU A 307 0.56 21.99 15.96
C GLU A 307 0.01 22.72 14.73
N GLY A 308 0.66 22.53 13.58
CA GLY A 308 -0.03 22.66 12.29
C GLY A 308 -1.06 21.54 12.11
N ARG A 309 -2.07 21.46 12.99
CA ARG A 309 -3.31 20.75 12.67
C ARG A 309 -3.79 21.39 11.37
N GLN A 310 -3.77 20.61 10.30
CA GLN A 310 -4.46 20.93 9.07
C GLN A 310 -5.90 21.25 9.47
N LEU A 311 -6.22 22.53 9.59
CA LEU A 311 -7.58 22.96 9.85
C LEU A 311 -8.29 22.76 8.51
N LEU A 312 -8.71 21.52 8.25
CA LEU A 312 -9.81 21.29 7.34
C LEU A 312 -10.95 22.12 7.94
N GLU A 313 -11.33 23.18 7.23
CA GLU A 313 -12.47 24.01 7.60
C GLU A 313 -13.61 23.05 7.94
N ALA A 314 -14.04 23.06 9.21
CA ALA A 314 -15.12 22.19 9.65
C ALA A 314 -16.30 22.51 8.74
N VAL A 315 -16.79 21.50 8.01
CA VAL A 315 -18.00 21.66 7.21
C VAL A 315 -19.08 22.07 8.20
N PRO A 316 -19.67 23.28 8.08
CA PRO A 316 -20.76 23.65 8.95
C PRO A 316 -21.86 22.63 8.76
N SER A 317 -22.38 22.07 9.85
CA SER A 317 -23.58 21.24 9.81
C SER A 317 -24.67 22.08 9.16
N LEU A 318 -25.05 21.73 7.92
CA LEU A 318 -26.22 22.31 7.31
C LEU A 318 -27.41 21.83 8.14
N ASP A 319 -28.04 22.75 8.84
CA ASP A 319 -29.34 22.52 9.44
C ASP A 319 -30.33 22.36 8.28
N THR A 320 -30.62 21.10 7.93
CA THR A 320 -31.53 20.75 6.83
C THR A 320 -32.98 21.13 7.11
N SER A 321 -33.27 21.69 8.29
CA SER A 321 -34.61 22.05 8.75
C SER A 321 -35.27 23.20 7.98
N GLU A 322 -34.55 23.96 7.15
CA GLU A 322 -35.13 25.06 6.34
C GLU A 322 -35.25 24.77 4.83
N LEU A 323 -34.84 23.60 4.36
CA LEU A 323 -34.95 23.23 2.94
C LEU A 323 -35.86 22.01 2.77
N ILE A 324 -37.14 22.33 2.57
CA ILE A 324 -38.21 21.51 1.94
C ILE A 324 -39.17 20.82 2.93
N GLU A 325 -40.31 21.47 3.20
CA GLU A 325 -41.59 20.82 3.52
C GLU A 325 -42.07 20.02 2.30
N VAL A 326 -41.79 18.72 2.24
CA VAL A 326 -42.64 17.77 1.51
C VAL A 326 -42.66 16.44 2.27
N GLY A 327 -43.82 16.13 2.84
CA GLY A 327 -44.37 14.78 2.88
C GLY A 327 -43.63 13.75 3.72
N ASP A 328 -44.00 13.71 4.99
CA ASP A 328 -43.92 12.60 5.93
C ASP A 328 -44.22 11.24 5.25
N GLU A 329 -43.19 10.41 5.07
CA GLU A 329 -43.23 8.94 5.06
C GLU A 329 -41.77 8.43 5.01
N PHE A 330 -41.50 7.34 5.73
CA PHE A 330 -40.21 6.66 5.98
C PHE A 330 -39.47 7.02 7.27
N GLU A 331 -40.05 6.56 8.39
CA GLU A 331 -39.25 5.87 9.41
C GLU A 331 -38.78 4.53 8.82
N ASP A 332 -37.47 4.28 8.80
CA ASP A 332 -36.92 2.99 9.22
C ASP A 332 -35.40 3.08 9.43
N GLU A 333 -34.97 2.39 10.46
CA GLU A 333 -33.68 2.46 11.13
C GLU A 333 -32.49 2.06 10.25
N ALA A 334 -31.37 2.72 10.49
CA ALA A 334 -30.08 2.38 9.92
C ALA A 334 -29.47 1.16 10.64
N GLU A 335 -29.31 0.05 9.92
CA GLU A 335 -28.19 -0.90 10.07
C GLU A 335 -27.89 -1.55 8.70
N VAL A 336 -26.94 -0.96 7.98
CA VAL A 336 -26.27 -1.50 6.78
C VAL A 336 -24.95 -2.14 7.24
N GLU A 337 -24.45 -3.27 6.75
CA GLU A 337 -24.79 -4.07 5.56
C GLU A 337 -24.17 -5.45 5.76
N ASP A 338 -25.00 -6.48 5.63
CA ASP A 338 -24.64 -7.89 5.56
C ASP A 338 -24.82 -8.29 4.09
N GLU A 339 -23.72 -8.47 3.34
CA GLU A 339 -23.77 -9.17 2.06
C GLU A 339 -23.17 -10.57 2.20
N ASN A 340 -24.12 -11.47 2.43
CA ASN A 340 -24.10 -12.92 2.26
C ASN A 340 -23.32 -13.41 1.04
N LEU A 341 -22.48 -14.42 1.26
CA LEU A 341 -22.35 -15.58 0.39
C LEU A 341 -22.13 -16.82 1.26
N ASP A 342 -23.23 -17.39 1.76
CA ASP A 342 -23.30 -18.78 2.22
C ASP A 342 -23.81 -19.65 1.08
N GLU A 343 -23.01 -20.61 0.61
CA GLU A 343 -23.50 -21.95 0.25
C GLU A 343 -22.32 -22.94 0.27
N VAL A 344 -22.06 -23.54 1.43
CA VAL A 344 -21.22 -24.75 1.55
C VAL A 344 -22.16 -25.93 1.77
N THR A 345 -22.50 -26.64 0.70
CA THR A 345 -23.14 -27.95 0.80
C THR A 345 -22.07 -29.02 1.03
N SER A 346 -22.11 -29.67 2.20
CA SER A 346 -21.35 -30.89 2.48
C SER A 346 -22.09 -32.10 1.91
N PRO A 347 -21.43 -33.09 1.27
CA PRO A 347 -22.06 -34.35 0.95
C PRO A 347 -22.09 -35.24 2.20
N VAL A 348 -23.31 -35.64 2.58
CA VAL A 348 -23.58 -36.68 3.57
C VAL A 348 -23.27 -38.04 2.96
N MET A 349 -22.37 -38.78 3.61
CA MET A 349 -22.20 -40.22 3.43
C MET A 349 -23.42 -40.96 3.98
N ALA A 350 -23.96 -41.92 3.21
CA ALA A 350 -24.83 -42.95 3.73
C ALA A 350 -24.48 -44.30 3.08
N VAL A 351 -23.99 -45.20 3.94
CA VAL A 351 -23.95 -46.69 3.93
C VAL A 351 -23.38 -47.41 2.71
#